data_AF-A0A0G0KXH1-F1
#
_entry.id   AF-A0A0G0KXH1-F1
#
_cell.length_a   1.000
_cell.length_b   1.000
_cell.length_c   1.000
_cell.angle_alpha   90.00
_cell.angle_beta   90.00
_cell.angle_gamma   90.00
#
_symmetry.space_group_name_H-M   'P 1'
#
loop_
_entity.id
_entity.type
_entity.pdbx_description
1 polymer ?
#
loop_
_entity_poly.entity_id
_entity_poly.type
_entity_poly.pdbx_seq_one_letter_code
_entity_poly.pdbx_strand_id
1 'polypeptide(L)'
;MRQKNGFTFIELVIVIAVIGVLSSIILASINGSRIRSKDNKRIVDLNNVSLAMDLYFDKYGAYPPSPQRCCDNNDFKENFESMVGVLVSEGYLPAVPQPPTTDYPYMHYQYPAGEAQGSLINTVLEGINPTTIGPHNSCRPFNTADWCSNTDPSTYFCLCHPY
;
A
#
# COMPACT_ATOMS: atom_id res chain seq x y z
N MET A 1 17.56 -62.23 19.67
CA MET A 1 18.51 -61.20 19.21
C MET A 1 17.76 -60.19 18.36
N ARG A 2 17.86 -58.90 18.66
CA ARG A 2 17.09 -57.83 18.00
C ARG A 2 17.97 -57.26 16.89
N GLN A 3 17.64 -57.56 15.62
CA GLN A 3 18.36 -57.05 14.44
C GLN A 3 18.19 -55.52 14.42
N LYS A 4 19.31 -54.78 14.50
CA LYS A 4 19.32 -53.34 14.27
C LYS A 4 19.51 -53.13 12.77
N ASN A 5 18.44 -52.75 12.07
CA ASN A 5 18.51 -52.36 10.68
C ASN A 5 19.19 -50.98 10.60
N GLY A 6 20.35 -50.91 9.94
CA GLY A 6 21.05 -49.66 9.66
C GLY A 6 20.48 -48.97 8.42
N PHE A 7 20.55 -47.63 8.41
CA PHE A 7 20.20 -46.83 7.23
C PHE A 7 21.21 -47.09 6.11
N THR A 8 20.75 -47.26 4.89
CA THR A 8 21.59 -47.40 3.70
C THR A 8 21.98 -46.04 3.14
N PHE A 9 23.14 -45.96 2.47
CA PHE A 9 23.57 -44.74 1.78
C PHE A 9 22.55 -44.27 0.73
N ILE A 10 21.89 -45.21 0.04
CA ILE A 10 20.90 -44.88 -0.99
C ILE A 10 19.65 -44.23 -0.38
N GLU A 11 19.21 -44.68 0.80
CA GLU A 11 18.09 -44.07 1.51
C GLU A 11 18.39 -42.62 1.90
N LEU A 12 19.61 -42.33 2.35
CA LEU A 12 19.99 -40.95 2.68
C LEU A 12 20.08 -40.06 1.44
N VAL A 13 20.61 -40.59 0.33
CA VAL A 13 20.77 -39.84 -0.93
C VAL A 13 19.42 -39.52 -1.59
N ILE A 14 18.45 -40.44 -1.53
CA ILE A 14 17.09 -40.18 -2.04
C ILE A 14 16.40 -39.08 -1.24
N VAL A 15 16.56 -39.07 0.09
CA VAL A 15 15.92 -38.07 0.95
C VAL A 15 16.43 -36.66 0.64
N ILE A 16 17.74 -36.46 0.51
CA ILE A 16 18.29 -35.14 0.17
C ILE A 16 17.91 -34.71 -1.25
N ALA A 17 17.78 -35.66 -2.19
CA ALA A 17 17.32 -35.38 -3.54
C ALA A 17 15.86 -34.90 -3.56
N VAL A 18 14.97 -35.57 -2.82
CA VAL A 18 13.56 -35.16 -2.69
C VAL A 18 13.42 -33.81 -1.98
N ILE A 19 14.18 -33.58 -0.89
CA ILE A 19 14.19 -32.28 -0.20
C ILE A 19 14.66 -31.18 -1.14
N GLY A 20 15.69 -31.42 -1.97
CA GLY A 20 16.18 -30.45 -2.95
C GLY A 20 15.12 -30.06 -3.98
N VAL A 21 14.42 -31.05 -4.56
CA VAL A 21 13.34 -30.79 -5.53
C VAL A 21 12.19 -30.02 -4.88
N LEU A 22 11.69 -30.47 -3.73
CA LEU A 22 10.59 -29.80 -3.04
C LEU A 22 10.95 -28.37 -2.60
N SER A 23 12.18 -28.15 -2.12
CA SER A 23 12.65 -26.83 -1.68
C SER A 23 12.69 -25.82 -2.83
N SER A 24 13.10 -26.24 -4.03
CA SER A 24 13.15 -25.36 -5.22
C SER A 24 11.76 -24.87 -5.66
N ILE A 25 10.75 -25.74 -5.61
CA ILE A 25 9.36 -25.41 -5.97
C ILE A 25 8.78 -24.39 -4.97
N ILE A 26 9.03 -24.60 -3.67
CA ILE A 26 8.52 -23.72 -2.61
C ILE A 26 9.09 -22.30 -2.74
N LEU A 27 10.40 -22.17 -2.98
CA LEU A 27 11.06 -20.86 -3.08
C LEU A 27 10.53 -20.03 -4.26
N ALA A 28 10.20 -20.66 -5.39
CA ALA A 28 9.64 -19.97 -6.55
C ALA A 28 8.24 -19.37 -6.28
N SER A 29 7.44 -19.98 -5.39
CA SER A 29 6.07 -19.56 -5.10
C SER A 29 5.96 -18.38 -4.12
N ILE A 30 6.91 -18.24 -3.19
CA ILE A 30 6.82 -17.29 -2.07
C ILE A 30 6.90 -15.83 -2.50
N ASN A 31 7.66 -15.51 -3.56
CA ASN A 31 7.92 -14.13 -3.97
C ASN A 31 6.64 -13.38 -4.38
N GLY A 32 5.78 -14.02 -5.18
CA GLY A 32 4.51 -13.41 -5.59
C GLY A 32 3.52 -13.22 -4.43
N SER A 33 3.50 -14.14 -3.47
CA SER A 33 2.62 -14.04 -2.29
C SER A 33 3.02 -12.89 -1.38
N ARG A 34 4.33 -12.63 -1.21
CA ARG A 34 4.82 -11.52 -0.38
C ARG A 34 4.41 -10.17 -0.96
N ILE A 35 4.53 -10.01 -2.29
CA ILE A 35 4.13 -8.78 -2.99
C ILE A 35 2.64 -8.49 -2.77
N ARG A 36 1.77 -9.46 -3.03
CA ARG A 36 0.31 -9.31 -2.81
C ARG A 36 -0.03 -8.99 -1.36
N SER A 37 0.68 -9.58 -0.40
CA SER A 37 0.48 -9.28 1.03
C SER A 37 0.84 -7.84 1.38
N LYS A 38 1.91 -7.29 0.80
CA LYS A 38 2.30 -5.88 0.99
C LYS A 38 1.27 -4.94 0.38
N ASP A 39 0.83 -5.23 -0.84
CA ASP A 39 -0.18 -4.43 -1.54
C ASP A 39 -1.52 -4.43 -0.80
N ASN A 40 -1.97 -5.60 -0.32
CA ASN A 40 -3.18 -5.68 0.50
C ASN A 40 -3.06 -4.84 1.78
N LYS A 41 -1.89 -4.86 2.44
CA LYS A 41 -1.64 -4.02 3.62
C LYS A 41 -1.74 -2.53 3.26
N ARG A 42 -1.14 -2.10 2.15
CA ARG A 42 -1.23 -0.71 1.66
C ARG A 42 -2.67 -0.27 1.40
N ILE A 43 -3.44 -1.12 0.74
CA ILE A 43 -4.85 -0.87 0.44
C ILE A 43 -5.65 -0.73 1.74
N VAL A 44 -5.49 -1.66 2.69
CA VAL A 44 -6.22 -1.62 3.98
C VAL A 44 -5.84 -0.38 4.79
N ASP A 45 -4.54 -0.06 4.88
CA ASP A 45 -4.06 1.11 5.61
C ASP A 45 -4.67 2.41 5.04
N LEU A 46 -4.67 2.59 3.72
CA LEU A 46 -5.25 3.77 3.07
C LEU A 46 -6.77 3.83 3.20
N ASN A 47 -7.49 2.70 3.12
CA ASN A 47 -8.94 2.70 3.33
C ASN A 47 -9.32 3.10 4.77
N ASN A 48 -8.56 2.65 5.77
CA ASN A 48 -8.79 3.05 7.16
C ASN A 48 -8.54 4.55 7.36
N VAL A 49 -7.52 5.10 6.70
CA VAL A 49 -7.25 6.54 6.72
C VAL A 49 -8.35 7.32 6.00
N SER A 50 -8.80 6.85 4.84
CA SER A 50 -9.93 7.43 4.11
C SER A 50 -11.18 7.54 4.98
N LEU A 51 -11.55 6.45 5.67
CA LEU A 51 -12.70 6.46 6.57
C LEU A 51 -12.52 7.48 7.71
N ALA A 52 -11.32 7.58 8.29
CA ALA A 52 -11.01 8.55 9.32
C ALA A 52 -11.07 10.00 8.82
N MET A 53 -10.67 10.24 7.56
CA MET A 53 -10.81 11.55 6.91
C MET A 53 -12.28 11.92 6.71
N ASP A 54 -13.12 10.97 6.29
CA ASP A 54 -14.56 11.20 6.14
C ASP A 54 -15.20 11.57 7.48
N LEU A 55 -14.85 10.84 8.56
CA LEU A 55 -15.34 11.15 9.92
C LEU A 55 -14.87 12.51 10.44
N TYR A 56 -13.67 12.95 10.06
CA TYR A 56 -13.16 14.28 10.37
C TYR A 56 -13.93 15.35 9.59
N PHE A 57 -14.18 15.11 8.30
CA PHE A 57 -14.96 16.02 7.45
C PHE A 57 -16.39 16.19 7.97
N ASP A 58 -17.06 15.11 8.39
CA ASP A 58 -18.40 15.16 8.97
C ASP A 58 -18.47 16.06 10.23
N LYS A 59 -17.38 16.13 11.01
CA LYS A 59 -17.32 16.95 12.23
C LYS A 59 -16.93 18.40 11.95
N TYR A 60 -15.98 18.63 11.05
CA TYR A 60 -15.32 19.93 10.88
C TYR A 60 -15.69 20.65 9.57
N GLY A 61 -16.36 19.98 8.64
CA GLY A 61 -16.73 20.51 7.32
C GLY A 61 -15.54 20.72 6.38
N ALA A 62 -14.37 20.15 6.71
CA ALA A 62 -13.15 20.22 5.92
C ALA A 62 -12.28 18.99 6.20
N TYR A 63 -11.48 18.57 5.22
CA TYR A 63 -10.51 17.50 5.42
C TYR A 63 -9.35 17.94 6.33
N PRO A 64 -8.69 17.00 7.03
CA PRO A 64 -7.63 17.35 7.97
C PRO A 64 -6.50 18.11 7.27
N PRO A 65 -6.02 19.23 7.84
CA PRO A 65 -4.94 19.97 7.23
C PRO A 65 -3.64 19.18 7.32
N SER A 66 -2.88 19.16 6.24
CA SER A 66 -1.43 18.97 6.32
C SER A 66 -0.75 20.33 6.27
N PRO A 67 0.33 20.58 7.05
CA PRO A 67 1.11 21.80 6.92
C PRO A 67 1.65 21.83 5.49
N GLN A 68 0.98 22.58 4.61
CA GLN A 68 1.32 22.70 3.21
C GLN A 68 2.71 23.31 3.09
N ARG A 69 3.72 22.45 3.08
CA ARG A 69 4.94 22.68 2.33
C ARG A 69 4.62 22.12 0.96
N CYS A 70 4.20 22.99 0.06
CA CYS A 70 4.26 22.66 -1.34
C CYS A 70 5.69 22.97 -1.82
N CYS A 71 6.22 22.07 -2.64
CA CYS A 71 7.24 22.27 -3.69
C CYS A 71 8.51 21.42 -3.58
N ASP A 72 8.76 20.64 -2.52
CA ASP A 72 9.83 19.64 -2.53
C ASP A 72 9.25 18.23 -2.70
N ASN A 73 9.87 17.38 -3.53
CA ASN A 73 9.38 16.03 -3.87
C ASN A 73 9.22 15.07 -2.67
N ASN A 74 9.67 15.46 -1.47
CA ASN A 74 9.52 14.69 -0.23
C ASN A 74 8.32 15.15 0.62
N ASP A 75 7.70 16.29 0.29
CA ASP A 75 6.66 16.89 1.13
C ASP A 75 5.39 16.02 1.19
N PHE A 76 5.03 15.28 0.13
CA PHE A 76 3.78 14.50 0.11
C PHE A 76 3.74 13.37 1.14
N LYS A 77 4.89 12.78 1.48
CA LYS A 77 5.01 11.78 2.54
C LYS A 77 4.84 12.42 3.92
N GLU A 78 5.53 13.54 4.16
CA GLU A 78 5.43 14.28 5.43
C GLU A 78 4.02 14.86 5.62
N ASN A 79 3.39 15.31 4.54
CA ASN A 79 2.00 15.76 4.52
C ASN A 79 1.05 14.65 4.94
N PHE A 80 1.28 13.41 4.49
CA PHE A 80 0.50 12.26 4.93
C PHE A 80 0.68 12.01 6.42
N GLU A 81 1.93 11.94 6.90
CA GLU A 81 2.23 11.69 8.31
C GLU A 81 1.63 12.78 9.22
N SER A 82 1.69 14.05 8.80
CA SER A 82 1.11 15.15 9.55
C SER A 82 -0.42 15.16 9.51
N MET A 83 -1.04 14.91 8.35
CA MET A 83 -2.50 14.81 8.22
C MET A 83 -3.04 13.67 9.09
N VAL A 84 -2.40 12.49 9.04
CA VAL A 84 -2.78 11.37 9.92
C VAL A 84 -2.48 11.70 11.38
N GLY A 85 -1.42 12.47 11.67
CA GLY A 85 -1.14 12.98 13.01
C GLY A 85 -2.33 13.73 13.62
N VAL A 86 -3.01 14.57 12.82
CA VAL A 86 -4.25 15.24 13.23
C VAL A 86 -5.35 14.21 13.52
N LEU A 87 -5.57 13.25 12.62
CA LEU A 87 -6.57 12.20 12.80
C LEU A 87 -6.34 11.34 14.05
N VAL A 88 -5.08 11.06 14.38
CA VAL A 88 -4.70 10.34 15.60
C VAL A 88 -4.94 11.21 16.84
N SER A 89 -4.59 12.49 16.79
CA SER A 89 -4.82 13.42 17.91
C SER A 89 -6.31 13.62 18.23
N GLU A 90 -7.18 13.54 17.21
CA GLU A 90 -8.63 13.59 17.34
C GLU A 90 -9.25 12.24 17.75
N GLY A 91 -8.47 11.16 17.76
CA GLY A 91 -8.90 9.82 18.17
C GLY A 91 -9.61 9.01 17.09
N TYR A 92 -9.55 9.43 15.81
CA TYR A 92 -10.12 8.66 14.69
C TYR A 92 -9.23 7.47 14.29
N LEU A 93 -7.94 7.53 14.60
CA LEU A 93 -6.98 6.47 14.34
C LEU A 93 -6.11 6.19 15.58
N PRO A 94 -5.74 4.92 15.84
CA PRO A 94 -4.91 4.57 16.99
C PRO A 94 -3.43 4.96 16.81
N ALA A 95 -2.94 5.01 15.57
CA ALA A 95 -1.57 5.36 15.22
C ALA A 95 -1.47 5.71 13.73
N VAL A 96 -0.37 6.37 13.34
CA VAL A 96 -0.04 6.61 11.93
C VAL A 96 0.37 5.29 11.26
N PRO A 97 -0.34 4.81 10.23
CA PRO A 97 0.03 3.58 9.55
C PRO A 97 1.33 3.76 8.79
N GLN A 98 2.16 2.71 8.81
CA GLN A 98 3.47 2.69 8.14
C GLN A 98 3.46 1.71 6.96
N PRO A 99 3.99 2.11 5.80
CA PRO A 99 4.05 1.25 4.63
C PRO A 99 4.95 0.03 4.88
N PRO A 100 4.73 -1.11 4.20
CA PRO A 100 5.56 -2.30 4.37
C PRO A 100 7.03 -2.12 3.95
N THR A 101 7.30 -1.13 3.10
CA THR A 101 8.64 -0.76 2.60
C THR A 101 8.73 0.77 2.49
N THR A 102 9.95 1.30 2.52
CA THR A 102 10.21 2.74 2.37
C THR A 102 10.07 3.21 0.92
N ASP A 103 10.21 2.32 -0.06
CA ASP A 103 10.20 2.67 -1.49
C ASP A 103 8.83 3.15 -1.99
N TYR A 104 7.75 2.76 -1.30
CA TYR A 104 6.38 3.06 -1.68
C TYR A 104 5.65 3.69 -0.49
N PRO A 105 5.93 4.96 -0.18
CA PRO A 105 5.32 5.65 0.94
C PRO A 105 3.83 5.91 0.70
N TYR A 106 3.12 6.24 1.77
CA TYR A 106 1.80 6.84 1.69
C TYR A 106 1.96 8.34 1.45
N MET A 107 1.21 8.87 0.49
CA MET A 107 1.27 10.26 0.08
C MET A 107 -0.08 10.92 0.28
N HIS A 108 -0.07 12.20 0.65
CA HIS A 108 -1.27 13.03 0.77
C HIS A 108 -1.07 14.34 0.02
N TYR A 109 -2.11 14.73 -0.72
CA TYR A 109 -2.22 16.01 -1.38
C TYR A 109 -3.55 16.65 -1.02
N GLN A 110 -3.51 17.88 -0.52
CA GLN A 110 -4.71 18.66 -0.22
C GLN A 110 -4.89 19.76 -1.28
N TYR A 111 -6.04 19.75 -1.92
CA TYR A 111 -6.40 20.73 -2.93
C TYR A 111 -6.95 22.02 -2.28
N PRO A 112 -6.73 23.19 -2.90
CA PRO A 112 -7.35 24.44 -2.46
C PRO A 112 -8.87 24.32 -2.39
N ALA A 113 -9.49 25.04 -1.44
CA ALA A 113 -10.94 25.10 -1.34
C ALA A 113 -11.55 25.68 -2.64
N GLY A 114 -12.58 25.01 -3.17
CA GLY A 114 -13.26 25.41 -4.41
C GLY A 114 -12.89 24.57 -5.65
N GLU A 115 -11.93 23.65 -5.54
CA GLU A 115 -11.70 22.63 -6.56
C GLU A 115 -12.69 21.47 -6.45
N ALA A 116 -12.83 20.65 -7.50
CA ALA A 116 -13.72 19.47 -7.49
C ALA A 116 -13.21 18.38 -6.53
N GLN A 117 -11.90 18.36 -6.28
CA GLN A 117 -11.22 17.44 -5.40
C GLN A 117 -10.80 18.20 -4.14
N GLY A 118 -10.97 17.61 -2.95
CA GLY A 118 -10.55 18.22 -1.68
C GLY A 118 -9.27 17.62 -1.11
N SER A 119 -9.18 16.30 -1.10
CA SER A 119 -7.96 15.60 -0.73
C SER A 119 -7.74 14.36 -1.59
N LEU A 120 -6.48 13.99 -1.77
CA LEU A 120 -6.03 12.79 -2.46
C LEU A 120 -5.00 12.09 -1.59
N ILE A 121 -5.25 10.83 -1.27
CA ILE A 121 -4.23 9.95 -0.70
C ILE A 121 -3.87 8.87 -1.70
N ASN A 122 -2.58 8.55 -1.80
CA ASN A 122 -2.13 7.54 -2.76
C ASN A 122 -0.89 6.77 -2.28
N THR A 123 -0.65 5.65 -2.94
CA THR A 123 0.58 4.87 -2.84
C THR A 123 0.77 4.01 -4.09
N VAL A 124 1.93 3.39 -4.23
CA VAL A 124 2.24 2.50 -5.35
C VAL A 124 1.99 1.04 -4.97
N LEU A 125 1.37 0.28 -5.88
CA LEU A 125 1.23 -1.17 -5.75
C LEU A 125 2.28 -1.89 -6.61
N GLU A 126 2.94 -2.89 -6.03
CA GLU A 126 4.06 -3.62 -6.63
C GLU A 126 3.59 -4.76 -7.54
N GLY A 127 2.47 -5.40 -7.20
CA GLY A 127 1.99 -6.63 -7.82
C GLY A 127 1.05 -6.44 -9.01
N ILE A 128 0.92 -5.21 -9.52
CA ILE A 128 0.02 -4.88 -10.62
C ILE A 128 0.78 -4.29 -11.80
N ASN A 129 0.22 -4.47 -13.00
CA ASN A 129 0.70 -3.75 -14.18
C ASN A 129 0.12 -2.33 -14.18
N PRO A 130 0.82 -1.34 -14.75
CA PRO A 130 0.29 0.00 -14.93
C PRO A 130 -1.01 -0.03 -15.73
N THR A 131 -2.04 0.67 -15.25
CA THR A 131 -3.34 0.79 -15.93
C THR A 131 -3.84 2.23 -15.91
N THR A 132 -4.70 2.59 -16.85
CA THR A 132 -5.37 3.91 -16.91
C THR A 132 -6.66 3.95 -16.10
N ILE A 133 -7.32 2.79 -15.92
CA ILE A 133 -8.56 2.66 -15.14
C ILE A 133 -8.26 2.54 -13.63
N GLY A 134 -7.03 2.17 -13.29
CA GLY A 134 -6.58 1.93 -11.93
C GLY A 134 -6.99 0.57 -11.37
N PRO A 135 -6.33 0.13 -10.28
CA PRO A 135 -6.75 -1.05 -9.53
C PRO A 135 -8.15 -0.85 -8.91
N HIS A 136 -8.83 -1.95 -8.56
CA HIS A 136 -10.19 -1.92 -8.01
C HIS A 136 -10.31 -0.94 -6.82
N ASN A 137 -11.37 -0.12 -6.81
CA ASN A 137 -11.62 0.98 -5.87
C ASN A 137 -10.60 2.13 -5.86
N SER A 138 -9.71 2.22 -6.86
CA SER A 138 -8.89 3.40 -7.06
C SER A 138 -9.65 4.45 -7.87
N CYS A 139 -9.59 5.72 -7.45
CA CYS A 139 -10.06 6.84 -8.26
C CYS A 139 -9.03 7.25 -9.32
N ARG A 140 -9.50 7.87 -10.42
CA ARG A 140 -8.68 8.46 -11.48
C ARG A 140 -9.27 9.79 -12.00
N PRO A 141 -9.18 10.87 -11.22
CA PRO A 141 -9.89 12.12 -11.52
C PRO A 141 -9.17 13.00 -12.57
N PHE A 142 -7.88 12.77 -12.82
CA PHE A 142 -7.07 13.66 -13.65
C PHE A 142 -7.02 13.18 -15.11
N ASN A 143 -7.22 14.11 -16.04
CA ASN A 143 -7.06 13.90 -17.48
C ASN A 143 -5.69 14.39 -18.00
N THR A 144 -4.76 14.67 -17.08
CA THR A 144 -3.38 15.07 -17.34
C THR A 144 -2.43 14.04 -16.74
N ALA A 145 -1.16 14.10 -17.14
CA ALA A 145 -0.12 13.26 -16.57
C ALA A 145 0.09 13.58 -15.08
N ASP A 146 -0.40 12.70 -14.22
CA ASP A 146 -0.35 12.79 -12.76
C ASP A 146 -0.43 11.37 -12.16
N TRP A 147 -0.19 11.21 -10.85
CA TRP A 147 -0.17 9.91 -10.15
C TRP A 147 -1.44 9.09 -10.40
N CYS A 148 -2.59 9.76 -10.37
CA CYS A 148 -3.92 9.14 -10.50
C CYS A 148 -4.59 9.55 -11.82
N SER A 149 -3.81 9.60 -12.90
CA SER A 149 -4.29 9.94 -14.23
C SER A 149 -5.15 8.85 -14.87
N ASN A 150 -6.17 9.25 -15.63
CA ASN A 150 -6.93 8.37 -16.53
C ASN A 150 -6.36 8.31 -17.95
N THR A 151 -5.37 9.15 -18.29
CA THR A 151 -4.69 9.15 -19.59
C THR A 151 -3.40 8.35 -19.56
N ASP A 152 -2.67 8.39 -18.44
CA ASP A 152 -1.36 7.76 -18.30
C ASP A 152 -1.43 6.49 -17.44
N PRO A 153 -0.98 5.33 -17.97
CA PRO A 153 -0.96 4.09 -17.21
C PRO A 153 -0.06 4.20 -15.97
N SER A 154 -0.60 3.90 -14.79
CA SER A 154 0.15 3.97 -13.54
C SER A 154 -0.21 2.82 -12.60
N THR A 155 0.70 2.49 -11.68
CA THR A 155 0.51 1.49 -10.61
C THR A 155 0.05 2.12 -9.30
N TYR A 156 -0.32 3.41 -9.31
CA TYR A 156 -0.84 4.09 -8.14
C TYR A 156 -2.24 3.58 -7.79
N PHE A 157 -2.42 3.30 -6.51
CA PHE A 157 -3.71 3.17 -5.85
C PHE A 157 -4.03 4.48 -5.16
N CYS A 158 -5.16 5.08 -5.54
CA CYS A 158 -5.54 6.41 -5.15
C CYS A 158 -6.94 6.42 -4.55
N LEU A 159 -7.11 7.12 -3.44
CA LEU A 159 -8.41 7.42 -2.87
C LEU A 159 -8.64 8.93 -2.92
N CYS A 160 -9.80 9.28 -3.45
CA CYS A 160 -10.18 10.64 -3.77
C CYS A 160 -11.33 11.07 -2.88
N HIS A 161 -11.14 12.18 -2.21
CA HIS A 161 -12.09 12.85 -1.35
C HIS A 161 -12.53 14.20 -1.95
N PRO A 162 -13.68 14.28 -2.64
CA PRO A 162 -14.22 15.54 -3.15
C PRO A 162 -14.74 16.43 -2.00
N TYR A 163 -14.84 17.75 -2.25
CA TYR A 163 -15.48 18.71 -1.32
C TYR A 163 -17.01 18.61 -1.34
#